data_AF-A0ABD5SL41-F1
#
_entry.id   AF-A0ABD5SL41-F1
#
_cell.length_a   1.000
_cell.length_b   1.000
_cell.length_c   1.000
_cell.angle_alpha   90.00
_cell.angle_beta   90.00
_cell.angle_gamma   90.00
#
_symmetry.space_group_name_H-M   'P 1'
#
loop_
_entity.id
_entity.type
_entity.pdbx_description
1 polymer ?
#
loop_
_entity_poly.entity_id
_entity_poly.type
_entity_poly.pdbx_seq_one_letter_code
_entity_poly.pdbx_strand_id
1 'polypeptide(L)'
;MPIDYPRRAPTGTWYIHLEDVITFADVDGGVENTDLGSSASVDLLFHPAPADEGLPYRYRDRYQRLREHCEFAGRTLIKQPPFGPEKFVEQTPPGAPSLLVGLEPSYEHPETAGIWGVIDGYSSSNQHQQAYLMLSLEITVIATMEEYIDRESVRTDLELAGRAL
;
A
#
# COMPACT_ATOMS: atom_id res chain seq x y z
N MET A 1 11.77 -5.20 14.91
CA MET A 1 12.51 -6.32 14.27
C MET A 1 13.02 -5.82 12.93
N PRO A 2 14.19 -6.26 12.43
CA PRO A 2 14.59 -5.90 11.07
C PRO A 2 13.50 -6.38 10.10
N ILE A 3 13.08 -5.48 9.21
CA ILE A 3 12.12 -5.77 8.17
C ILE A 3 12.74 -6.82 7.25
N ASP A 4 12.11 -7.98 7.16
CA ASP A 4 12.59 -9.11 6.37
C ASP A 4 12.09 -8.95 4.92
N TYR A 5 12.72 -8.02 4.19
CA TYR A 5 12.46 -7.82 2.77
C TYR A 5 12.74 -9.13 2.02
N PRO A 6 11.85 -9.55 1.10
CA PRO A 6 12.14 -10.68 0.24
C PRO A 6 13.40 -10.39 -0.58
N ARG A 7 14.50 -11.09 -0.27
CA ARG A 7 15.85 -10.88 -0.85
C ARG A 7 15.95 -11.09 -2.38
N ARG A 8 14.85 -11.41 -3.05
CA ARG A 8 14.75 -11.75 -4.48
C ARG A 8 13.44 -11.22 -5.08
N ALA A 9 13.12 -9.96 -4.83
CA ALA A 9 12.09 -9.27 -5.62
C ALA A 9 12.63 -9.11 -7.07
N PRO A 10 11.85 -9.46 -8.10
CA PRO A 10 12.19 -9.15 -9.49
C PRO A 10 12.45 -7.65 -9.73
N THR A 11 13.17 -7.32 -10.81
CA THR A 11 13.36 -5.94 -11.25
C THR A 11 12.00 -5.31 -11.61
N GLY A 12 11.71 -4.10 -11.13
CA GLY A 12 10.42 -3.43 -11.33
C GLY A 12 9.36 -3.73 -10.25
N THR A 13 9.69 -4.56 -9.27
CA THR A 13 8.82 -4.86 -8.13
C THR A 13 8.79 -3.70 -7.12
N TRP A 14 7.61 -3.48 -6.52
CA TRP A 14 7.42 -2.62 -5.36
C TRP A 14 7.12 -3.44 -4.11
N TYR A 15 7.66 -3.02 -2.98
CA TYR A 15 7.28 -3.53 -1.68
C TYR A 15 6.00 -2.84 -1.22
N ILE A 16 5.09 -3.66 -0.72
CA ILE A 16 3.80 -3.23 -0.21
C ILE A 16 3.79 -3.49 1.29
N HIS A 17 3.79 -2.41 2.07
CA HIS A 17 3.76 -2.43 3.52
C HIS A 17 2.30 -2.48 3.99
N LEU A 18 1.91 -3.59 4.59
CA LEU A 18 0.60 -3.81 5.22
C LEU A 18 0.80 -4.10 6.71
N GLU A 19 -0.23 -3.88 7.52
CA GLU A 19 -0.25 -4.01 8.99
C GLU A 19 0.92 -4.76 9.63
N ASP A 20 0.95 -6.08 9.50
CA ASP A 20 1.92 -6.99 10.11
C ASP A 20 2.85 -7.65 9.09
N VAL A 21 2.72 -7.30 7.80
CA VAL A 21 3.39 -7.99 6.70
C VAL A 21 3.85 -7.04 5.61
N ILE A 22 5.07 -7.23 5.14
CA ILE A 22 5.52 -6.67 3.88
C ILE A 22 5.36 -7.72 2.81
N THR A 23 4.67 -7.36 1.73
CA THR A 23 4.53 -8.15 0.53
C THR A 23 5.16 -7.42 -0.64
N PHE A 24 5.01 -7.95 -1.85
CA PHE A 24 5.54 -7.33 -3.06
C PHE A 24 4.72 -7.73 -4.27
N ALA A 25 4.67 -6.84 -5.26
CA ALA A 25 4.05 -7.02 -6.56
C ALA A 25 4.79 -6.16 -7.60
N ASP A 26 4.66 -6.51 -8.87
CA ASP A 26 5.13 -5.63 -9.94
C ASP A 26 4.11 -4.51 -10.13
N VAL A 27 4.58 -3.29 -10.37
CA VAL A 27 3.69 -2.14 -10.62
C VAL A 27 3.68 -1.86 -12.12
N ASP A 28 2.50 -1.95 -12.72
CA ASP A 28 2.30 -1.52 -14.11
C ASP A 28 2.05 0.00 -14.14
N GLY A 29 2.70 0.72 -15.05
CA GLY A 29 2.56 2.18 -15.18
C GLY A 29 3.22 3.04 -14.09
N GLY A 30 3.67 2.45 -12.98
CA GLY A 30 4.25 3.18 -11.84
C GLY A 30 3.19 3.75 -10.90
N VAL A 31 3.61 4.60 -9.96
CA VAL A 31 2.69 5.37 -9.10
C VAL A 31 2.56 6.76 -9.73
N GLU A 32 1.47 6.98 -10.46
CA GLU A 32 1.16 8.30 -11.01
C GLU A 32 0.68 9.22 -9.89
N ASN A 33 1.33 10.39 -9.77
CA ASN A 33 0.98 11.48 -8.85
C ASN A 33 1.31 11.21 -7.36
N THR A 34 2.39 11.82 -6.88
CA THR A 34 2.82 11.75 -5.47
C THR A 34 2.41 12.98 -4.66
N ASP A 35 1.56 13.84 -5.22
CA ASP A 35 1.11 15.04 -4.52
C ASP A 35 0.28 14.65 -3.30
N LEU A 36 0.61 15.22 -2.14
CA LEU A 36 -0.11 14.97 -0.90
C LEU A 36 -1.60 15.32 -1.07
N GLY A 37 -2.48 14.43 -0.61
CA GLY A 37 -3.92 14.56 -0.74
C GLY A 37 -4.48 14.26 -2.13
N SER A 38 -3.62 13.91 -3.10
CA SER A 38 -4.08 13.42 -4.40
C SER A 38 -4.41 11.93 -4.33
N SER A 39 -5.41 11.52 -5.11
CA SER A 39 -5.70 10.12 -5.35
C SER A 39 -4.80 9.61 -6.47
N ALA A 40 -4.01 8.59 -6.18
CA ALA A 40 -3.18 7.84 -7.12
C ALA A 40 -3.86 6.50 -7.43
N SER A 41 -3.78 6.06 -8.68
CA SER A 41 -4.14 4.69 -9.07
C SER A 41 -2.88 3.87 -9.29
N VAL A 42 -2.83 2.67 -8.71
CA VAL A 42 -1.67 1.79 -8.78
C VAL A 42 -2.11 0.39 -9.18
N ASP A 43 -1.61 -0.07 -10.33
CA ASP A 43 -1.89 -1.42 -10.83
C ASP A 43 -0.83 -2.41 -10.34
N LEU A 44 -1.24 -3.33 -9.47
CA LEU A 44 -0.38 -4.34 -8.87
C LEU A 44 -0.54 -5.69 -9.56
N LEU A 45 0.56 -6.19 -10.12
CA LEU A 45 0.66 -7.47 -10.80
C LEU A 45 1.28 -8.53 -9.87
N PHE A 46 0.48 -9.53 -9.53
CA PHE A 46 0.88 -10.66 -8.70
C PHE A 46 1.14 -11.89 -9.56
N HIS A 47 2.42 -12.17 -9.81
CA HIS A 47 2.82 -13.40 -10.45
C HIS A 47 2.68 -14.60 -9.48
N PRO A 48 2.14 -15.74 -9.94
CA PRO A 48 2.17 -16.96 -9.16
C PRO A 48 3.62 -17.33 -8.89
N ALA A 49 3.97 -17.51 -7.61
CA ALA A 49 5.31 -17.95 -7.23
C ALA A 49 5.64 -19.26 -7.98
N PRO A 50 6.81 -19.36 -8.63
CA PRO A 50 7.27 -20.65 -9.14
C PRO A 50 7.30 -21.65 -7.99
N ALA A 51 6.83 -22.88 -8.23
CA ALA A 51 6.67 -23.89 -7.19
C ALA A 51 7.96 -24.16 -6.38
N ASP A 52 9.13 -23.86 -6.95
CA ASP A 52 10.46 -24.12 -6.42
C ASP A 52 11.21 -22.90 -5.85
N GLU A 53 10.63 -21.70 -5.81
CA GLU A 53 11.44 -20.49 -5.52
C GLU A 53 11.78 -20.23 -4.04
N GLY A 54 11.48 -21.15 -3.13
CA GLY A 54 11.88 -21.00 -1.72
C GLY A 54 11.25 -19.79 -1.00
N LEU A 55 10.25 -19.14 -1.61
CA LEU A 55 9.45 -18.11 -0.97
C LEU A 55 8.73 -18.73 0.24
N PRO A 56 8.92 -18.18 1.46
CA PRO A 56 8.20 -18.64 2.64
C PRO A 56 6.69 -18.69 2.39
N TYR A 57 5.98 -19.66 2.99
CA TYR A 57 4.53 -19.86 2.81
C TYR A 57 3.71 -18.56 2.97
N ARG A 58 4.17 -17.66 3.86
CA ARG A 58 3.57 -16.33 4.06
C ARG A 58 3.52 -15.44 2.82
N TYR A 59 4.22 -15.78 1.74
CA TYR A 59 4.24 -15.04 0.47
C TYR A 59 3.54 -15.76 -0.69
N ARG A 60 2.84 -16.88 -0.45
CA ARG A 60 2.04 -17.54 -1.49
C ARG A 60 0.66 -16.91 -1.65
N ASP A 61 0.07 -16.43 -0.56
CA ASP A 61 -1.27 -15.84 -0.54
C ASP A 61 -1.28 -14.31 -0.65
N ARG A 62 -0.22 -13.71 -1.21
CA ARG A 62 -0.01 -12.25 -1.24
C ARG A 62 -1.15 -11.48 -1.87
N TYR A 63 -1.60 -11.95 -3.03
CA TYR A 63 -2.77 -11.39 -3.72
C TYR A 63 -4.02 -11.48 -2.85
N GLN A 64 -4.30 -12.66 -2.30
CA GLN A 64 -5.50 -12.90 -1.51
C GLN A 64 -5.53 -12.02 -0.25
N ARG A 65 -4.41 -11.87 0.45
CA ARG A 65 -4.32 -11.02 1.64
C ARG A 65 -4.55 -9.55 1.33
N LEU A 66 -3.91 -9.02 0.29
CA LEU A 66 -4.13 -7.64 -0.10
C LEU A 66 -5.59 -7.44 -0.55
N ARG A 67 -6.15 -8.38 -1.32
CA ARG A 67 -7.55 -8.35 -1.71
C ARG A 67 -8.50 -8.32 -0.51
N GLU A 68 -8.28 -9.17 0.49
CA GLU A 68 -9.06 -9.21 1.75
C GLU A 68 -8.89 -7.90 2.53
N HIS A 69 -7.69 -7.34 2.57
CA HIS A 69 -7.43 -6.04 3.17
C HIS A 69 -8.21 -4.91 2.48
N CYS A 70 -8.28 -4.95 1.15
CA CYS A 70 -9.01 -3.99 0.34
C CYS A 70 -10.53 -4.14 0.43
N GLU A 71 -11.09 -5.24 0.96
CA GLU A 71 -12.56 -5.37 1.15
C GLU A 71 -13.14 -4.26 2.05
N PHE A 72 -12.29 -3.59 2.82
CA PHE A 72 -12.64 -2.48 3.68
C PHE A 72 -12.40 -1.09 3.04
N ALA A 73 -11.91 -1.03 1.79
CA ALA A 73 -11.65 0.21 1.06
C ALA A 73 -12.92 1.07 0.84
N GLY A 74 -12.73 2.38 0.67
CA GLY A 74 -13.84 3.32 0.41
C GLY A 74 -14.23 4.20 1.59
N ARG A 75 -13.35 4.35 2.60
CA ARG A 75 -13.69 5.08 3.83
C ARG A 75 -12.53 5.91 4.38
N THR A 76 -12.33 7.09 3.79
CA THR A 76 -11.36 8.08 4.26
C THR A 76 -12.02 9.46 4.37
N LEU A 77 -11.68 10.22 5.42
CA LEU A 77 -12.06 11.63 5.54
C LEU A 77 -10.81 12.50 5.60
N ILE A 78 -10.73 13.47 4.69
CA ILE A 78 -9.70 14.51 4.71
C ILE A 78 -10.20 15.64 5.62
N LYS A 79 -9.36 16.03 6.60
CA LYS A 79 -9.62 17.17 7.48
C LYS A 79 -8.59 18.26 7.21
N GLN A 80 -9.06 19.40 6.74
CA GLN A 80 -8.25 20.61 6.66
C GLN A 80 -8.45 21.42 7.95
N PRO A 81 -7.44 21.52 8.85
CA PRO A 81 -7.55 22.40 9.99
C PRO A 81 -7.66 23.86 9.53
N PRO A 82 -8.34 24.74 10.29
CA PRO A 82 -8.49 26.15 9.91
C PRO A 82 -7.16 26.90 9.79
N PHE A 83 -6.11 26.39 10.46
CA PHE A 83 -4.74 26.83 10.33
C PHE A 83 -3.83 25.59 10.43
N GLY A 84 -2.99 25.36 9.42
CA GLY A 84 -2.03 24.24 9.41
C GLY A 84 -2.09 23.40 8.14
N PRO A 85 -1.22 22.37 8.05
CA PRO A 85 -1.25 21.41 6.95
C PRO A 85 -2.51 20.56 7.01
N GLU A 86 -2.93 20.04 5.87
CA GLU A 86 -4.01 19.06 5.77
C GLU A 86 -3.68 17.82 6.62
N LYS A 87 -4.71 17.27 7.27
CA LYS A 87 -4.62 16.05 8.07
C LYS A 87 -5.59 15.01 7.54
N PHE A 88 -5.15 13.77 7.48
CA PHE A 88 -5.95 12.65 7.02
C PHE A 88 -6.49 11.86 8.20
N VAL A 89 -7.73 11.39 8.08
CA VAL A 89 -8.35 10.47 9.04
C VAL A 89 -8.84 9.25 8.28
N GLU A 90 -8.37 8.10 8.71
CA GLU A 90 -8.87 6.81 8.26
C GLU A 90 -10.17 6.44 9.00
N GLN A 91 -11.16 5.90 8.28
CA GLN A 91 -12.42 5.46 8.87
C GLN A 91 -12.70 3.98 8.59
N THR A 92 -12.31 3.10 9.49
CA THR A 92 -12.57 1.66 9.34
C THR A 92 -13.74 1.18 10.23
N PRO A 93 -14.51 0.16 9.83
CA PRO A 93 -15.44 -0.50 10.74
C PRO A 93 -14.73 -0.96 12.03
N PRO A 94 -15.42 -1.01 13.19
CA PRO A 94 -14.83 -1.57 14.40
C PRO A 94 -14.31 -2.99 14.18
N GLY A 95 -13.03 -3.21 14.50
CA GLY A 95 -12.37 -4.50 14.32
C GLY A 95 -11.85 -4.79 12.90
N ALA A 96 -12.02 -3.85 11.95
CA ALA A 96 -11.38 -3.93 10.65
C ALA A 96 -9.92 -3.46 10.73
N PRO A 97 -9.04 -3.98 9.85
CA PRO A 97 -7.66 -3.53 9.75
C PRO A 97 -7.57 -2.08 9.27
N SER A 98 -6.46 -1.43 9.57
CA SER A 98 -6.10 -0.12 9.00
C SER A 98 -5.74 -0.28 7.52
N LEU A 99 -6.42 0.44 6.65
CA LEU A 99 -6.23 0.55 5.19
C LEU A 99 -4.95 1.32 4.80
N LEU A 100 -4.16 1.75 5.79
CA LEU A 100 -2.85 2.33 5.56
C LEU A 100 -1.93 1.33 4.84
N VAL A 101 -1.53 1.70 3.63
CA VAL A 101 -0.60 0.99 2.78
C VAL A 101 0.65 1.85 2.54
N GLY A 102 1.82 1.23 2.56
CA GLY A 102 3.05 1.83 2.07
C GLY A 102 3.44 1.21 0.74
N LEU A 103 3.78 2.01 -0.26
CA LEU A 103 4.33 1.58 -1.53
C LEU A 103 5.76 2.07 -1.63
N GLU A 104 6.71 1.14 -1.54
CA GLU A 104 8.15 1.42 -1.61
C GLU A 104 8.71 0.80 -2.89
N PRO A 105 9.35 1.58 -3.78
CA PRO A 105 10.04 1.00 -4.90
C PRO A 105 11.19 0.12 -4.40
N SER A 106 11.44 -1.00 -5.09
CA SER A 106 12.63 -1.80 -4.77
C SER A 106 13.92 -1.00 -5.02
N TYR A 107 15.02 -1.46 -4.41
CA TYR A 107 16.35 -0.81 -4.45
C TYR A 107 16.88 -0.46 -5.85
N GLU A 108 16.29 -1.00 -6.92
CA GLU A 108 16.67 -0.76 -8.31
C GLU A 108 16.04 0.52 -8.91
N HIS A 109 15.12 1.19 -8.21
CA HIS A 109 14.46 2.43 -8.62
C HIS A 109 14.60 3.58 -7.60
N PRO A 110 15.84 4.02 -7.28
CA PRO A 110 16.10 5.03 -6.26
C PRO A 110 15.53 6.42 -6.57
N GLU A 111 15.18 6.69 -7.83
CA GLU A 111 14.63 7.97 -8.27
C GLU A 111 13.15 8.19 -7.92
N THR A 112 12.42 7.14 -7.54
CA THR A 112 11.01 7.27 -7.14
C THR A 112 10.94 7.24 -5.61
N ALA A 113 10.39 8.30 -5.00
CA ALA A 113 10.13 8.29 -3.57
C ALA A 113 8.94 7.37 -3.27
N GLY A 114 9.08 6.48 -2.30
CA GLY A 114 7.97 5.68 -1.81
C GLY A 114 6.90 6.54 -1.15
N ILE A 115 5.67 6.04 -1.11
CA ILE A 115 4.52 6.76 -0.55
C ILE A 115 3.83 5.97 0.55
N TRP A 116 3.29 6.69 1.52
CA TRP A 116 2.26 6.21 2.42
C TRP A 116 0.91 6.72 1.93
N GLY A 117 -0.10 5.85 1.94
CA GLY A 117 -1.44 6.19 1.51
C GLY A 117 -2.52 5.35 2.17
N VAL A 118 -3.76 5.80 2.04
CA VAL A 118 -4.95 5.07 2.52
C VAL A 118 -5.70 4.55 1.29
N ILE A 119 -6.11 3.28 1.34
CA ILE A 119 -6.84 2.65 0.23
C ILE A 119 -8.29 3.15 0.22
N ASP A 120 -8.64 3.95 -0.79
CA ASP A 120 -9.99 4.48 -1.02
C ASP A 120 -10.82 3.60 -1.94
N GLY A 121 -10.18 2.75 -2.72
CA GLY A 121 -10.87 1.90 -3.66
C GLY A 121 -9.96 0.78 -4.12
N TYR A 122 -10.58 -0.26 -4.65
CA TYR A 122 -9.84 -1.24 -5.39
C TYR A 122 -10.72 -1.88 -6.45
N SER A 123 -10.08 -2.36 -7.50
CA SER A 123 -10.68 -3.29 -8.43
C SER A 123 -9.77 -4.50 -8.58
N SER A 124 -10.36 -5.64 -8.92
CA SER A 124 -9.61 -6.85 -9.22
C SER A 124 -10.00 -7.35 -10.60
N SER A 125 -9.00 -7.75 -11.38
CA SER A 125 -9.22 -8.32 -12.69
C SER A 125 -8.44 -9.61 -12.84
N ASN A 126 -9.14 -10.61 -13.36
CA ASN A 126 -8.55 -11.88 -13.76
C ASN A 126 -8.38 -11.95 -15.30
N GLN A 127 -8.51 -10.83 -16.02
CA GLN A 127 -8.70 -10.84 -17.48
C GLN A 127 -7.42 -11.03 -18.32
N HIS A 128 -6.22 -10.84 -17.77
CA HIS A 128 -5.00 -10.97 -18.57
C HIS A 128 -4.33 -12.35 -18.41
N GLN A 129 -4.51 -13.19 -19.44
CA GLN A 129 -3.70 -14.36 -19.83
C GLN A 129 -2.92 -15.07 -18.70
N GLN A 130 -3.54 -15.99 -17.95
CA GLN A 130 -2.93 -17.13 -17.20
C GLN A 130 -1.62 -16.94 -16.37
N ALA A 131 -0.99 -15.77 -16.33
CA ALA A 131 0.39 -15.55 -15.91
C ALA A 131 0.52 -14.60 -14.71
N TYR A 132 -0.53 -13.86 -14.38
CA TYR A 132 -0.60 -12.99 -13.20
C TYR A 132 -2.04 -12.72 -12.76
N LEU A 133 -2.19 -12.28 -11.51
CA LEU A 133 -3.43 -11.72 -10.94
C LEU A 133 -3.25 -10.22 -10.77
N MET A 134 -4.23 -9.41 -11.16
CA MET A 134 -4.14 -7.95 -11.09
C MET A 134 -5.06 -7.39 -10.01
N LEU A 135 -4.51 -6.48 -9.21
CA LEU A 135 -5.24 -5.68 -8.24
C LEU A 135 -4.92 -4.20 -8.47
N SER A 136 -5.92 -3.42 -8.86
CA SER A 136 -5.79 -1.96 -9.01
C SER A 136 -6.21 -1.30 -7.70
N LEU A 137 -5.33 -0.50 -7.10
CA LEU A 137 -5.64 0.27 -5.89
C LEU A 137 -5.91 1.73 -6.25
N GLU A 138 -6.92 2.31 -5.63
CA GLU A 138 -7.10 3.76 -5.55
C GLU A 138 -6.64 4.19 -4.16
N ILE A 139 -5.64 5.06 -4.09
CA ILE A 139 -4.95 5.41 -2.86
C ILE A 139 -4.92 6.93 -2.72
N THR A 140 -5.40 7.49 -1.61
CA THR A 140 -5.07 8.87 -1.24
C THR A 140 -3.70 8.91 -0.60
N VAL A 141 -2.79 9.66 -1.22
CA VAL A 141 -1.43 9.86 -0.70
C VAL A 141 -1.50 10.75 0.54
N ILE A 142 -0.98 10.25 1.66
CA ILE A 142 -0.99 10.98 2.94
C ILE A 142 0.37 11.55 3.33
N ALA A 143 1.45 10.89 2.90
CA ALA A 143 2.81 11.31 3.15
C ALA A 143 3.78 10.59 2.21
N THR A 144 4.96 11.17 2.00
CA THR A 144 6.08 10.44 1.40
C THR A 144 6.79 9.56 2.45
N MET A 145 7.47 8.51 2.02
CA MET A 145 8.32 7.68 2.90
C MET A 145 9.58 8.44 3.40
N GLU A 146 9.92 9.58 2.80
CA GLU A 146 10.95 10.49 3.32
C GLU A 146 10.49 11.22 4.58
N GLU A 147 9.20 11.57 4.66
CA GLU A 147 8.60 12.23 5.82
C GLU A 147 8.42 11.27 7.01
N TYR A 148 8.03 10.03 6.72
CA TYR A 148 7.82 9.00 7.74
C TYR A 148 8.60 7.74 7.44
N ILE A 149 9.58 7.46 8.31
CA ILE A 149 10.49 6.32 8.21
C ILE A 149 9.73 4.99 8.40
N ASP A 150 8.62 4.98 9.15
CA ASP A 150 7.89 3.77 9.49
C ASP A 150 6.37 3.95 9.52
N ARG A 151 5.67 2.84 9.26
CA ARG A 151 4.21 2.77 9.24
C ARG A 151 3.56 3.15 10.57
N GLU A 152 4.19 2.82 11.71
CA GLU A 152 3.64 3.07 13.03
C GLU A 152 3.55 4.57 13.34
N SER A 153 4.54 5.34 12.89
CA SER A 153 4.55 6.79 12.98
C SER A 153 3.41 7.42 12.18
N VAL A 154 3.14 6.93 10.97
CA VAL A 154 2.01 7.37 10.13
C VAL A 154 0.67 7.02 10.78
N ARG A 155 0.52 5.76 11.22
CA ARG A 155 -0.69 5.26 11.89
C ARG A 155 -1.02 6.09 13.13
N THR A 156 -0.02 6.43 13.93
CA THR A 156 -0.18 7.25 15.14
C THR A 156 -0.73 8.63 14.80
N ASP A 157 -0.23 9.29 13.75
CA ASP A 157 -0.72 10.61 13.37
C ASP A 157 -2.16 10.56 12.81
N LEU A 158 -2.50 9.52 12.02
CA LEU A 158 -3.87 9.26 11.57
C LEU A 158 -4.84 9.07 12.76
N GLU A 159 -4.45 8.28 13.77
CA GLU A 159 -5.26 8.07 14.97
C GLU A 159 -5.43 9.37 15.79
N LEU A 160 -4.35 10.15 15.96
CA LEU A 160 -4.41 11.42 16.67
C LEU A 160 -5.31 12.43 15.95
N ALA A 161 -5.30 12.45 14.62
CA ALA A 161 -6.22 13.25 13.83
C ALA A 161 -7.69 12.83 14.03
N GLY A 162 -7.96 11.52 14.14
CA GLY A 162 -9.29 10.95 14.40
C GLY A 162 -9.84 11.25 15.79
N ARG A 163 -8.99 11.35 16.83
CA ARG A 163 -9.39 11.69 18.21
C ARG A 163 -9.76 13.16 18.42
N ALA A 164 -9.45 14.02 17.46
CA ALA A 164 -9.79 15.45 17.49
C ALA A 164 -11.20 15.75 16.93
N LEU A 165 -12.10 14.76 16.94
CA LEU A 165 -13.50 14.80 16.51
C LEU A 165 -14.42 14.53 17.70
#